data_AF-A0A2E0L661-F1
#
_entry.id   AF-A0A2E0L661-F1
#
_cell.length_a   1.000
_cell.length_b   1.000
_cell.length_c   1.000
_cell.angle_alpha   90.00
_cell.angle_beta   90.00
_cell.angle_gamma   90.00
#
_symmetry.space_group_name_H-M   'P 1'
#
loop_
_entity.id
_entity.type
_entity.pdbx_description
1 polymer ?
#
loop_
_entity_poly.entity_id
_entity_poly.type
_entity_poly.pdbx_seq_one_letter_code
_entity_poly.pdbx_strand_id
1 'polypeptide(L)'
;MRLEYTLNPLRIALALAVAALFLAAQSLIMEYLVVNVLDANAHSGLILALDLFSVNLEESIPTWYATLLLFGAALLLAIITAAKVKAKATDTRPWLGLVVIFLYLSIDEGAAVHEVIADILQTQFTPTGYLFFAWQIVAAPLVLLFGVVYWRFLFRLPPRTRNLFTLAGIIYVGGALVVEGISANRWYLDGGETFEYLAIATVEELSEMLGVVLFIYALLAYIARMQYAVALVPSLTVPDTRESTTEQLHAERAQTPGGQSMPRWLQRPVVIIVLLIVVANAALVTWALTQQAGQVAAINQAIIDQLRAFDVQVMPLDGHFGMENLPSRQKAAELLAEHDEVMIVTWASTDASMALAADAMPFDRNQLTQMLQAHGETQFVIFDTLAVRALVGDLHPLPPD
;
A
#
# COMPACT_ATOMS: atom_id res chain seq x y z
N MET A 1 14.57 -29.51 32.39
CA MET A 1 13.39 -29.38 31.50
C MET A 1 13.91 -29.00 30.12
N ARG A 2 13.80 -29.87 29.09
CA ARG A 2 14.15 -29.52 27.70
C ARG A 2 12.87 -29.06 27.01
N LEU A 3 12.81 -27.80 26.58
CA LEU A 3 11.73 -27.36 25.70
C LEU A 3 12.07 -27.79 24.26
N GLU A 4 11.34 -28.76 23.74
CA GLU A 4 11.43 -29.19 22.35
C GLU A 4 10.33 -28.48 21.54
N TYR A 5 10.67 -27.39 20.86
CA TYR A 5 9.77 -26.75 19.90
C TYR A 5 10.09 -27.24 18.48
N THR A 6 9.06 -27.74 17.79
CA THR A 6 9.17 -28.06 16.36
C THR A 6 8.79 -26.81 15.55
N LEU A 7 9.79 -26.20 14.91
CA LEU A 7 9.55 -25.08 14.01
C LEU A 7 8.91 -25.60 12.72
N ASN A 8 7.71 -25.14 12.39
CA ASN A 8 7.07 -25.42 11.10
C ASN A 8 7.35 -24.24 10.15
N PRO A 9 8.22 -24.40 9.13
CA PRO A 9 8.61 -23.31 8.24
C PRO A 9 7.43 -22.62 7.57
N LEU A 10 6.42 -23.40 7.17
CA LEU A 10 5.24 -22.88 6.48
C LEU A 10 4.38 -22.02 7.40
N ARG A 11 4.16 -22.45 8.66
CA ARG A 11 3.36 -21.67 9.61
C ARG A 11 4.02 -20.34 9.97
N ILE A 12 5.35 -20.33 10.11
CA ILE A 12 6.11 -19.11 10.36
C ILE A 12 6.00 -18.18 9.17
N ALA A 13 6.27 -18.67 7.95
CA ALA A 13 6.19 -17.86 6.74
C ALA A 13 4.78 -17.30 6.49
N LEU A 14 3.73 -18.11 6.70
CA LEU A 14 2.35 -17.64 6.57
C LEU A 14 2.02 -16.57 7.60
N ALA A 15 2.45 -16.72 8.85
CA ALA A 15 2.22 -15.71 9.88
C ALA A 15 2.90 -14.38 9.53
N LEU A 16 4.15 -14.44 9.06
CA LEU A 16 4.88 -13.25 8.60
C LEU A 16 4.20 -12.63 7.37
N ALA A 17 3.87 -13.41 6.34
CA ALA A 17 3.19 -12.90 5.14
C ALA A 17 1.84 -12.25 5.44
N VAL A 18 1.05 -12.82 6.35
CA VAL A 18 -0.22 -12.21 6.80
C VAL A 18 0.03 -10.88 7.50
N ALA A 19 1.09 -10.76 8.31
CA ALA A 19 1.45 -9.49 8.92
C ALA A 19 1.86 -8.44 7.87
N ALA A 20 2.69 -8.80 6.88
CA ALA A 20 3.09 -7.90 5.80
C ALA A 20 1.88 -7.41 4.98
N LEU A 21 0.99 -8.33 4.58
CA LEU A 21 -0.24 -7.98 3.85
C LEU A 21 -1.15 -7.08 4.67
N PHE A 22 -1.24 -7.34 5.98
CA PHE A 22 -2.02 -6.53 6.88
C PHE A 22 -1.46 -5.09 6.99
N LEU A 23 -0.15 -4.94 7.17
CA LEU A 23 0.52 -3.65 7.26
C LEU A 23 0.38 -2.84 5.96
N ALA A 24 0.62 -3.47 4.80
CA ALA A 24 0.41 -2.83 3.50
C ALA A 24 -1.04 -2.37 3.29
N ALA A 25 -2.02 -3.19 3.68
CA ALA A 25 -3.42 -2.80 3.60
C ALA A 25 -3.78 -1.66 4.56
N GLN A 26 -3.17 -1.58 5.75
CA GLN A 26 -3.32 -0.43 6.62
C GLN A 26 -2.73 0.83 5.99
N SER A 27 -1.52 0.74 5.44
CA SER A 27 -0.85 1.88 4.79
C SER A 27 -1.71 2.55 3.74
N LEU A 28 -2.23 1.78 2.79
CA LEU A 28 -3.07 2.32 1.70
C LEU A 28 -4.29 3.08 2.22
N ILE A 29 -4.90 2.58 3.31
CA ILE A 29 -6.07 3.22 3.90
C ILE A 29 -5.66 4.54 4.57
N MET A 30 -4.54 4.55 5.31
CA MET A 30 -4.06 5.75 6.00
C MET A 30 -3.59 6.82 5.00
N GLU A 31 -2.84 6.43 3.97
CA GLU A 31 -2.39 7.33 2.90
C GLU A 31 -3.57 7.91 2.12
N TYR A 32 -4.58 7.09 1.82
CA TYR A 32 -5.80 7.61 1.18
C TYR A 32 -6.46 8.69 2.03
N LEU A 33 -6.57 8.48 3.34
CA LEU A 33 -7.12 9.46 4.26
C LEU A 33 -6.27 10.74 4.31
N VAL A 34 -4.96 10.62 4.45
CA VAL A 34 -4.06 11.76 4.59
C VAL A 34 -4.06 12.61 3.32
N VAL A 35 -4.09 11.99 2.14
CA VAL A 35 -4.02 12.72 0.86
C VAL A 35 -5.37 13.23 0.38
N ASN A 36 -6.46 12.48 0.57
CA ASN A 36 -7.76 12.79 -0.07
C ASN A 36 -8.86 13.27 0.88
N VAL A 37 -8.69 13.12 2.19
CA VAL A 37 -9.75 13.42 3.17
C VAL A 37 -9.31 14.47 4.18
N LEU A 38 -8.11 14.29 4.72
CA LEU A 38 -7.48 15.21 5.64
C LEU A 38 -6.71 16.23 4.81
N ASP A 39 -6.77 17.50 5.18
CA ASP A 39 -5.89 18.50 4.57
C ASP A 39 -4.47 18.22 5.07
N ALA A 40 -3.59 17.69 4.22
CA ALA A 40 -2.20 17.37 4.56
C ALA A 40 -1.44 18.58 5.13
N ASN A 41 -1.90 19.81 4.86
CA ASN A 41 -1.31 21.03 5.40
C ASN A 41 -1.69 21.29 6.88
N ALA A 42 -2.74 20.64 7.38
CA ALA A 42 -3.18 20.73 8.76
C ALA A 42 -2.29 19.85 9.64
N HIS A 43 -1.17 20.41 10.11
CA HIS A 43 -0.23 19.77 11.05
C HIS A 43 -0.93 19.40 12.38
N SER A 44 -1.63 18.28 12.37
CA SER A 44 -2.41 17.78 13.50
C SER A 44 -1.77 16.51 14.04
N GLY A 45 -1.85 16.28 15.36
CA GLY A 45 -1.33 15.05 15.97
C GLY A 45 -2.01 13.77 15.46
N LEU A 46 -3.13 13.89 14.73
CA LEU A 46 -3.78 12.78 14.03
C LEU A 46 -2.97 12.32 12.83
N ILE A 47 -2.44 13.23 11.99
CA ILE A 47 -1.63 12.87 10.81
C ILE A 47 -0.38 12.11 11.25
N LEU A 48 0.33 12.62 12.26
CA LEU A 48 1.51 11.93 12.82
C LEU A 48 1.19 10.52 13.34
N ALA A 49 -0.01 10.30 13.89
CA ALA A 49 -0.43 8.97 14.34
C ALA A 49 -0.78 8.02 13.17
N LEU A 50 -1.26 8.56 12.04
CA LEU A 50 -1.54 7.80 10.83
C LEU A 50 -0.24 7.43 10.10
N ASP A 51 0.72 8.35 10.04
CA ASP A 51 2.05 8.19 9.46
C ASP A 51 2.82 7.01 10.08
N LEU A 52 2.61 6.73 11.38
CA LEU A 52 3.21 5.58 12.05
C LEU A 52 2.84 4.21 11.43
N PHE A 53 1.75 4.17 10.65
CA PHE A 53 1.28 2.97 9.93
C PHE A 53 1.53 3.03 8.43
N SER A 54 2.19 4.08 7.93
CA SER A 54 2.63 4.18 6.55
C SER A 54 3.78 3.22 6.31
N VAL A 55 3.75 2.46 5.21
CA VAL A 55 4.89 1.66 4.73
C VAL A 55 5.91 2.53 4.00
N ASN A 56 5.48 3.70 3.52
CA ASN A 56 6.32 4.62 2.74
C ASN A 56 7.12 5.59 3.62
N LEU A 57 7.07 5.44 4.95
CA LEU A 57 7.80 6.27 5.90
C LEU A 57 8.78 5.43 6.71
N GLU A 58 10.00 5.94 6.83
CA GLU A 58 11.10 5.28 7.54
C GLU A 58 10.87 5.15 9.06
N GLU A 59 10.16 6.11 9.66
CA GLU A 59 9.85 6.12 11.10
C GLU A 59 8.52 5.43 11.43
N SER A 60 8.33 4.20 10.93
CA SER A 60 7.04 3.51 10.98
C SER A 60 7.08 2.10 11.60
N ILE A 61 5.91 1.59 11.97
CA ILE A 61 5.74 0.19 12.40
C ILE A 61 6.08 -0.79 11.26
N PRO A 62 5.65 -0.55 10.00
CA PRO A 62 6.10 -1.35 8.87
C PRO A 62 7.62 -1.41 8.68
N THR A 63 8.34 -0.29 8.71
CA THR A 63 9.82 -0.27 8.56
C THR A 63 10.49 -1.04 9.68
N TRP A 64 9.99 -0.91 10.91
CA TRP A 64 10.47 -1.74 12.02
C TRP A 64 10.24 -3.24 11.78
N TYR A 65 9.10 -3.61 11.21
CA TYR A 65 8.79 -4.99 10.85
C TYR A 65 9.71 -5.51 9.73
N ALA A 66 9.94 -4.72 8.67
CA ALA A 66 10.85 -5.06 7.57
C ALA A 66 12.30 -5.21 8.06
N THR A 67 12.76 -4.29 8.90
CA THR A 67 14.05 -4.36 9.61
C THR A 67 14.19 -5.68 10.37
N LEU A 68 13.17 -6.09 11.14
CA LEU A 68 13.20 -7.35 11.88
C LEU A 68 13.15 -8.59 10.99
N LEU A 69 12.46 -8.54 9.84
CA LEU A 69 12.49 -9.62 8.86
C LEU A 69 13.91 -9.83 8.31
N LEU A 70 14.57 -8.76 7.88
CA LEU A 70 15.93 -8.79 7.34
C LEU A 70 16.93 -9.27 8.41
N PHE A 71 16.84 -8.74 9.63
CA PHE A 71 17.64 -9.21 10.75
C PHE A 71 17.40 -10.69 11.07
N GLY A 72 16.14 -11.13 11.08
CA GLY A 72 15.76 -12.53 11.26
C GLY A 72 16.36 -13.45 10.19
N ALA A 73 16.37 -13.02 8.93
CA ALA A 73 17.04 -13.73 7.84
C ALA A 73 18.56 -13.79 8.06
N ALA A 74 19.20 -12.69 8.49
CA ALA A 74 20.62 -12.65 8.83
C ALA A 74 20.97 -13.63 9.96
N LEU A 75 20.14 -13.74 11.01
CA LEU A 75 20.32 -14.70 12.11
C LEU A 75 20.21 -16.15 11.62
N LEU A 76 19.22 -16.47 10.78
CA LEU A 76 19.07 -17.81 10.20
C LEU A 76 20.26 -18.18 9.31
N LEU A 77 20.77 -17.22 8.53
CA LEU A 77 22.01 -17.38 7.75
C LEU A 77 23.22 -17.60 8.66
N ALA A 78 23.31 -16.92 9.79
CA ALA A 78 24.39 -17.09 10.76
C ALA A 78 24.36 -18.48 11.39
N ILE A 79 23.17 -19.00 11.72
CA ILE A 79 22.97 -20.37 12.21
C ILE A 79 23.44 -21.38 11.16
N ILE A 80 23.05 -21.21 9.90
CA ILE A 80 23.49 -22.09 8.79
C ILE A 80 25.02 -22.02 8.63
N THR A 81 25.59 -20.81 8.68
CA THR A 81 27.04 -20.59 8.58
C THR A 81 27.78 -21.30 9.71
N ALA A 82 27.33 -21.16 10.96
CA ALA A 82 27.94 -21.82 12.11
C ALA A 82 27.87 -23.36 11.99
N ALA A 83 26.75 -23.90 11.52
CA ALA A 83 26.60 -25.33 11.27
C ALA A 83 27.56 -25.84 10.17
N LYS A 84 27.74 -25.06 9.10
CA LYS A 84 28.68 -25.35 8.00
C LYS A 84 30.14 -25.29 8.44
N VAL A 85 30.52 -24.30 9.27
CA VAL A 85 31.85 -24.22 9.90
C VAL A 85 32.12 -25.48 10.72
N LYS A 86 31.17 -25.86 11.60
CA LYS A 86 31.31 -27.05 12.45
C LYS A 86 31.44 -28.34 11.62
N ALA A 87 30.74 -28.42 10.50
CA ALA A 87 30.82 -29.52 9.56
C ALA A 87 32.07 -29.49 8.65
N LYS A 88 32.96 -28.49 8.80
CA LYS A 88 34.13 -28.25 7.93
C LYS A 88 33.78 -28.19 6.43
N ALA A 89 32.61 -27.64 6.12
CA ALA A 89 32.12 -27.58 4.75
C ALA A 89 32.88 -26.53 3.92
N THR A 90 33.18 -26.85 2.67
CA THR A 90 33.97 -26.00 1.76
C THR A 90 33.21 -24.75 1.28
N ASP A 91 31.90 -24.72 1.45
CA ASP A 91 30.98 -23.66 0.97
C ASP A 91 30.65 -22.61 2.03
N THR A 92 31.42 -22.50 3.11
CA THR A 92 31.11 -21.62 4.25
C THR A 92 31.18 -20.12 3.93
N ARG A 93 32.13 -19.68 3.09
CA ARG A 93 32.37 -18.25 2.81
C ARG A 93 31.16 -17.54 2.17
N PRO A 94 30.50 -18.09 1.14
CA PRO A 94 29.28 -17.50 0.59
C PRO A 94 28.16 -17.29 1.64
N TRP A 95 27.96 -18.26 2.54
CA TRP A 95 26.97 -18.13 3.62
C TRP A 95 27.31 -16.99 4.57
N LEU A 96 28.58 -16.84 4.97
CA LEU A 96 29.03 -15.71 5.78
C LEU A 96 28.81 -14.37 5.08
N GLY A 97 29.09 -14.30 3.77
CA GLY A 97 28.83 -13.08 3.01
C GLY A 97 27.35 -12.71 2.97
N LEU A 98 26.43 -13.69 2.90
CA LEU A 98 24.99 -13.42 3.00
C LEU A 98 24.60 -12.89 4.38
N VAL A 99 25.24 -13.35 5.46
CA VAL A 99 25.00 -12.79 6.81
C VAL A 99 25.32 -11.30 6.83
N VAL A 100 26.49 -10.92 6.29
CA VAL A 100 26.92 -9.51 6.25
C VAL A 100 25.97 -8.69 5.39
N ILE A 101 25.56 -9.20 4.22
CA ILE A 101 24.65 -8.50 3.32
C ILE A 101 23.28 -8.28 3.97
N PHE A 102 22.65 -9.32 4.53
CA PHE A 102 21.32 -9.16 5.15
C PHE A 102 21.37 -8.34 6.44
N LEU A 103 22.49 -8.36 7.16
CA LEU A 103 22.70 -7.46 8.29
C LEU A 103 22.82 -6.01 7.83
N TYR A 104 23.54 -5.75 6.73
CA TYR A 104 23.58 -4.43 6.12
C TYR A 104 22.19 -3.98 5.67
N LEU A 105 21.45 -4.81 4.92
CA LEU A 105 20.08 -4.47 4.48
C LEU A 105 19.16 -4.15 5.67
N SER A 106 19.28 -4.89 6.77
CA SER A 106 18.53 -4.58 7.99
C SER A 106 18.92 -3.23 8.62
N ILE A 107 20.18 -2.81 8.53
CA ILE A 107 20.64 -1.51 9.02
C ILE A 107 20.18 -0.41 8.07
N ASP A 108 20.28 -0.66 6.77
CA ASP A 108 19.86 0.24 5.71
C ASP A 108 18.38 0.60 5.86
N GLU A 109 17.52 -0.39 5.99
CA GLU A 109 16.09 -0.26 6.29
C GLU A 109 15.82 0.56 7.56
N GLY A 110 16.48 0.22 8.67
CA GLY A 110 16.19 0.87 9.95
C GLY A 110 16.82 2.26 10.13
N ALA A 111 17.75 2.65 9.25
CA ALA A 111 18.52 3.88 9.37
C ALA A 111 18.54 4.71 8.06
N ALA A 112 17.70 4.35 7.09
CA ALA A 112 17.53 5.02 5.81
C ALA A 112 18.86 5.33 5.09
N VAL A 113 19.80 4.37 5.09
CA VAL A 113 21.17 4.64 4.56
C VAL A 113 21.13 4.91 3.05
N HIS A 114 20.25 4.22 2.31
CA HIS A 114 20.10 4.43 0.89
C HIS A 114 19.45 5.79 0.56
N GLU A 115 18.57 6.33 1.42
CA GLU A 115 18.03 7.69 1.27
C GLU A 115 19.14 8.75 1.40
N VAL A 116 20.03 8.63 2.39
CA VAL A 116 21.18 9.54 2.54
C VAL A 116 22.06 9.52 1.29
N ILE A 117 22.27 8.34 0.69
CA ILE A 117 22.99 8.21 -0.57
C ILE A 117 22.22 8.86 -1.73
N ALA A 118 20.90 8.66 -1.78
CA ALA A 118 20.02 9.26 -2.78
C ALA A 118 20.15 10.79 -2.74
N ASP A 119 20.04 11.41 -1.57
CA ASP A 119 20.15 12.86 -1.38
C ASP A 119 21.50 13.40 -1.86
N ILE A 120 22.60 12.75 -1.46
CA ILE A 120 23.94 13.15 -1.91
C ILE A 120 24.01 13.11 -3.44
N LEU A 121 23.53 12.04 -4.07
CA LEU A 121 23.58 11.89 -5.53
C LEU A 121 22.63 12.85 -6.26
N GLN A 122 21.46 13.15 -5.70
CA GLN A 122 20.52 14.13 -6.26
C GLN A 122 21.17 15.50 -6.41
N THR A 123 21.98 15.93 -5.43
CA THR A 123 22.71 17.20 -5.51
C THR A 123 23.79 17.23 -6.60
N GLN A 124 24.31 16.07 -7.02
CA GLN A 124 25.44 15.99 -7.95
C GLN A 124 25.05 15.69 -9.40
N PHE A 125 23.97 14.93 -9.62
CA PHE A 125 23.66 14.34 -10.93
C PHE A 125 22.31 14.76 -11.53
N THR A 126 21.48 15.53 -10.82
CA THR A 126 20.13 15.94 -11.27
C THR A 126 19.37 14.80 -11.97
N PRO A 127 19.16 13.65 -11.29
CA PRO A 127 18.52 12.50 -11.90
C PRO A 127 17.05 12.79 -12.25
N THR A 128 16.51 12.06 -13.23
CA THR A 128 15.17 12.29 -13.77
C THR A 128 14.43 10.98 -14.02
N GLY A 129 13.11 11.04 -13.97
CA GLY A 129 12.24 9.92 -14.36
C GLY A 129 12.46 8.68 -13.50
N TYR A 130 12.64 7.51 -14.11
CA TYR A 130 12.75 6.24 -13.36
C TYR A 130 13.96 6.14 -12.43
N LEU A 131 14.98 6.98 -12.61
CA LEU A 131 16.17 7.00 -11.75
C LEU A 131 16.15 8.22 -10.81
N PHE A 132 15.00 8.88 -10.66
CA PHE A 132 14.87 10.08 -9.84
C PHE A 132 15.34 9.84 -8.41
N PHE A 133 14.98 8.69 -7.84
CA PHE A 133 15.60 8.20 -6.60
C PHE A 133 16.99 7.65 -6.91
N ALA A 134 17.97 8.52 -6.70
CA ALA A 134 19.30 8.39 -7.27
C ALA A 134 20.12 7.20 -6.74
N TRP A 135 19.76 6.63 -5.59
CA TRP A 135 20.50 5.52 -4.98
C TRP A 135 20.51 4.26 -5.86
N GLN A 136 19.48 4.08 -6.71
CA GLN A 136 19.40 3.00 -7.71
C GLN A 136 20.60 2.99 -8.66
N ILE A 137 21.20 4.16 -8.94
CA ILE A 137 22.41 4.29 -9.77
C ILE A 137 23.58 3.52 -9.14
N VAL A 138 23.65 3.49 -7.81
CA VAL A 138 24.67 2.75 -7.05
C VAL A 138 24.24 1.31 -6.81
N ALA A 139 22.98 1.09 -6.46
CA ALA A 139 22.49 -0.24 -6.09
C ALA A 139 22.41 -1.21 -7.27
N ALA A 140 21.96 -0.78 -8.45
CA ALA A 140 21.82 -1.68 -9.59
C ALA A 140 23.16 -2.36 -10.00
N PRO A 141 24.30 -1.64 -10.11
CA PRO A 141 25.61 -2.27 -10.30
C PRO A 141 26.02 -3.23 -9.17
N LEU A 142 25.73 -2.88 -7.91
CA LEU A 142 26.06 -3.73 -6.75
C LEU A 142 25.25 -5.03 -6.75
N VAL A 143 23.96 -4.97 -7.09
CA VAL A 143 23.08 -6.13 -7.23
C VAL A 143 23.52 -7.02 -8.39
N LEU A 144 23.91 -6.44 -9.53
CA LEU A 144 24.48 -7.19 -10.65
C LEU A 144 25.77 -7.90 -10.25
N LEU A 145 26.68 -7.19 -9.57
CA LEU A 145 27.92 -7.77 -9.06
C LEU A 145 27.63 -8.91 -8.06
N PHE A 146 26.69 -8.71 -7.14
CA PHE A 146 26.23 -9.74 -6.21
C PHE A 146 25.76 -10.99 -6.97
N GLY A 147 24.90 -10.82 -7.98
CA GLY A 147 24.41 -11.90 -8.84
C GLY A 147 25.56 -12.68 -9.49
N VAL A 148 26.55 -11.98 -10.06
CA VAL A 148 27.74 -12.59 -10.69
C VAL A 148 28.62 -13.30 -9.67
N VAL A 149 28.83 -12.75 -8.47
CA VAL A 149 29.67 -13.39 -7.43
C VAL A 149 28.98 -14.64 -6.87
N TYR A 150 27.67 -14.58 -6.67
CA TYR A 150 26.89 -15.64 -6.03
C TYR A 150 26.32 -16.69 -6.99
N TRP A 151 26.39 -16.50 -8.32
CA TRP A 151 25.77 -17.43 -9.28
C TRP A 151 26.26 -18.88 -9.07
N ARG A 152 27.59 -19.09 -8.95
CA ARG A 152 28.16 -20.43 -8.74
C ARG A 152 27.71 -21.05 -7.42
N PHE A 153 27.56 -20.23 -6.38
CA PHE A 153 27.06 -20.70 -5.08
C PHE A 153 25.58 -21.11 -5.19
N LEU A 154 24.76 -20.29 -5.83
CA LEU A 154 23.34 -20.54 -6.02
C LEU A 154 23.08 -21.89 -6.71
N PHE A 155 23.85 -22.20 -7.77
CA PHE A 155 23.73 -23.48 -8.48
C PHE A 155 24.24 -24.72 -7.71
N ARG A 156 24.98 -24.54 -6.61
CA ARG A 156 25.40 -25.64 -5.73
C ARG A 156 24.35 -26.00 -4.68
N LEU A 157 23.34 -25.15 -4.48
CA LEU A 157 22.27 -25.41 -3.52
C LEU A 157 21.32 -26.51 -4.04
N PRO A 158 20.65 -27.26 -3.15
CA PRO A 158 19.61 -28.20 -3.55
C PRO A 158 18.55 -27.51 -4.42
N PRO A 159 18.00 -28.16 -5.48
CA PRO A 159 17.15 -27.50 -6.48
C PRO A 159 15.98 -26.71 -5.89
N ARG A 160 15.32 -27.24 -4.85
CA ARG A 160 14.22 -26.54 -4.17
C ARG A 160 14.70 -25.26 -3.46
N THR A 161 15.83 -25.31 -2.75
CA THR A 161 16.38 -24.13 -2.05
C THR A 161 16.85 -23.09 -3.05
N ARG A 162 17.53 -23.51 -4.12
CA ARG A 162 17.94 -22.64 -5.22
C ARG A 162 16.74 -21.89 -5.81
N ASN A 163 15.68 -22.61 -6.18
CA ASN A 163 14.51 -22.00 -6.82
C ASN A 163 13.80 -21.02 -5.87
N LEU A 164 13.69 -21.36 -4.57
CA LEU A 164 13.10 -20.47 -3.57
C LEU A 164 13.95 -19.21 -3.34
N PHE A 165 15.28 -19.35 -3.25
CA PHE A 165 16.20 -18.21 -3.13
C PHE A 165 16.11 -17.30 -4.36
N THR A 166 16.04 -17.90 -5.55
CA THR A 166 15.92 -17.16 -6.81
C THR A 166 14.60 -16.39 -6.85
N LEU A 167 13.48 -17.03 -6.50
CA LEU A 167 12.18 -16.38 -6.47
C LEU A 167 12.13 -15.27 -5.42
N ALA A 168 12.66 -15.51 -4.22
CA ALA A 168 12.74 -14.50 -3.16
C ALA A 168 13.57 -13.28 -3.62
N GLY A 169 14.72 -13.51 -4.24
CA GLY A 169 15.57 -12.45 -4.78
C GLY A 169 14.90 -11.67 -5.91
N ILE A 170 14.16 -12.35 -6.81
CA ILE A 170 13.41 -11.66 -7.88
C ILE A 170 12.31 -10.78 -7.32
N ILE A 171 11.56 -11.25 -6.31
CA ILE A 171 10.49 -10.47 -5.70
C ILE A 171 11.07 -9.26 -4.95
N TYR A 172 12.09 -9.47 -4.12
CA TYR A 172 12.75 -8.41 -3.35
C TYR A 172 13.39 -7.35 -4.26
N VAL A 173 14.32 -7.77 -5.13
CA VAL A 173 15.03 -6.85 -6.05
C VAL A 173 14.08 -6.24 -7.08
N GLY A 174 13.03 -6.97 -7.46
CA GLY A 174 11.98 -6.46 -8.34
C GLY A 174 11.20 -5.32 -7.71
N GLY A 175 10.85 -5.42 -6.42
CA GLY A 175 10.33 -4.30 -5.63
C GLY A 175 11.31 -3.14 -5.63
N ALA A 176 12.47 -3.35 -5.01
CA ALA A 176 13.51 -2.36 -4.76
C ALA A 176 13.97 -1.57 -6.00
N LEU A 177 14.08 -2.20 -7.17
CA LEU A 177 14.65 -1.54 -8.36
C LEU A 177 13.61 -1.21 -9.42
N VAL A 178 12.60 -2.07 -9.60
CA VAL A 178 11.65 -1.88 -10.71
C VAL A 178 10.41 -1.15 -10.24
N VAL A 179 9.80 -1.57 -9.14
CA VAL A 179 8.60 -0.91 -8.63
C VAL A 179 8.95 0.47 -8.10
N GLU A 180 10.07 0.60 -7.38
CA GLU A 180 10.57 1.90 -6.95
C GLU A 180 10.91 2.81 -8.13
N GLY A 181 11.53 2.29 -9.19
CA GLY A 181 11.77 3.09 -10.39
C GLY A 181 10.47 3.64 -10.99
N ILE A 182 9.38 2.86 -10.94
CA ILE A 182 8.06 3.31 -11.40
C ILE A 182 7.49 4.39 -10.48
N SER A 183 7.56 4.22 -9.15
CA SER A 183 7.11 5.24 -8.19
C SER A 183 7.94 6.53 -8.31
N ALA A 184 9.27 6.42 -8.45
CA ALA A 184 10.19 7.53 -8.69
C ALA A 184 9.84 8.32 -9.96
N ASN A 185 9.49 7.63 -11.05
CA ASN A 185 9.03 8.30 -12.27
C ASN A 185 7.71 9.04 -12.06
N ARG A 186 6.79 8.45 -11.29
CA ARG A 186 5.50 9.07 -10.97
C ARG A 186 5.68 10.34 -10.14
N TRP A 187 6.51 10.29 -9.11
CA TRP A 187 6.90 11.45 -8.30
C TRP A 187 7.45 12.57 -9.18
N TYR A 188 8.39 12.23 -10.08
CA TYR A 188 9.02 13.19 -10.97
C TYR A 188 8.03 13.89 -11.92
N LEU A 189 7.03 13.16 -12.43
CA LEU A 189 6.01 13.71 -13.34
C LEU A 189 4.98 14.57 -12.61
N ASP A 190 4.56 14.17 -11.41
CA ASP A 190 3.52 14.84 -10.65
C ASP A 190 4.06 16.02 -9.83
N GLY A 191 5.38 16.10 -9.60
CA GLY A 191 6.03 17.17 -8.84
C GLY A 191 5.88 17.04 -7.32
N GLY A 192 5.53 15.85 -6.82
CA GLY A 192 5.38 15.57 -5.40
C GLY A 192 4.54 14.32 -5.12
N GLU A 193 4.07 14.22 -3.87
CA GLU A 193 3.26 13.11 -3.38
C GLU A 193 1.87 13.10 -4.01
N THR A 194 1.50 11.94 -4.56
CA THR A 194 0.12 11.63 -4.96
C THR A 194 -0.28 10.28 -4.39
N PHE A 195 -1.58 10.03 -4.25
CA PHE A 195 -2.06 8.71 -3.81
C PHE A 195 -1.62 7.59 -4.77
N GLU A 196 -1.53 7.89 -6.07
CA GLU A 196 -1.01 6.94 -7.07
C GLU A 196 0.45 6.57 -6.79
N TYR A 197 1.30 7.56 -6.52
CA TYR A 197 2.68 7.35 -6.09
C TYR A 197 2.76 6.46 -4.84
N LEU A 198 2.03 6.83 -3.78
CA LEU A 198 2.04 6.11 -2.50
C LEU A 198 1.52 4.66 -2.63
N ALA A 199 0.54 4.43 -3.49
CA ALA A 199 0.02 3.09 -3.77
C ALA A 199 1.05 2.21 -4.51
N ILE A 200 1.82 2.79 -5.44
CA ILE A 200 2.90 2.06 -6.12
C ILE A 200 4.02 1.74 -5.13
N ALA A 201 4.42 2.70 -4.30
CA ALA A 201 5.43 2.51 -3.26
C ALA A 201 4.97 1.48 -2.20
N THR A 202 3.67 1.40 -1.88
CA THR A 202 3.14 0.30 -1.05
C THR A 202 3.33 -1.07 -1.68
N VAL A 203 3.23 -1.18 -3.02
CA VAL A 203 3.46 -2.44 -3.74
C VAL A 203 4.94 -2.82 -3.73
N GLU A 204 5.83 -1.83 -3.80
CA GLU A 204 7.27 -2.01 -3.63
C GLU A 204 7.57 -2.61 -2.25
N GLU A 205 7.15 -1.93 -1.18
CA GLU A 205 7.36 -2.34 0.22
C GLU A 205 6.80 -3.72 0.51
N LEU A 206 5.59 -4.00 0.01
CA LEU A 206 4.99 -5.33 0.14
C LEU A 206 5.82 -6.39 -0.59
N SER A 207 6.37 -6.08 -1.77
CA SER A 207 7.23 -6.98 -2.52
C SER A 207 8.52 -7.28 -1.75
N GLU A 208 9.15 -6.27 -1.18
CA GLU A 208 10.33 -6.40 -0.33
C GLU A 208 10.07 -7.37 0.84
N MET A 209 9.04 -7.07 1.64
CA MET A 209 8.65 -7.89 2.78
C MET A 209 8.33 -9.34 2.38
N LEU A 210 7.53 -9.55 1.31
CA LEU A 210 7.18 -10.90 0.85
C LEU A 210 8.40 -11.66 0.29
N GLY A 211 9.33 -10.96 -0.35
CA GLY A 211 10.61 -11.50 -0.80
C GLY A 211 11.41 -12.06 0.38
N VAL A 212 11.55 -11.27 1.45
CA VAL A 212 12.27 -11.70 2.66
C VAL A 212 11.53 -12.83 3.39
N VAL A 213 10.19 -12.78 3.47
CA VAL A 213 9.39 -13.87 4.06
C VAL A 213 9.59 -15.19 3.32
N LEU A 214 9.60 -15.16 1.99
CA LEU A 214 9.88 -16.34 1.17
C LEU A 214 11.33 -16.84 1.37
N PHE A 215 12.28 -15.92 1.55
CA PHE A 215 13.66 -16.26 1.86
C PHE A 215 13.78 -16.94 3.24
N ILE A 216 13.13 -16.41 4.27
CA ILE A 216 13.04 -17.01 5.61
C ILE A 216 12.45 -18.42 5.53
N TYR A 217 11.36 -18.61 4.78
CA TYR A 217 10.80 -19.94 4.53
C TYR A 217 11.84 -20.89 3.94
N ALA A 218 12.59 -20.43 2.93
CA ALA A 218 13.61 -21.23 2.26
C ALA A 218 14.77 -21.60 3.21
N LEU A 219 15.21 -20.67 4.06
CA LEU A 219 16.24 -20.91 5.07
C LEU A 219 15.79 -21.94 6.12
N LEU A 220 14.58 -21.77 6.67
CA LEU A 220 14.01 -22.72 7.63
C LEU A 220 13.82 -24.11 7.02
N ALA A 221 13.33 -24.19 5.78
CA ALA A 221 13.19 -25.46 5.06
C ALA A 221 14.55 -26.12 4.77
N TYR A 222 15.58 -25.32 4.51
CA TYR A 222 16.95 -25.80 4.34
C TYR A 222 17.53 -26.35 5.65
N ILE A 223 17.36 -25.64 6.77
CA ILE A 223 17.77 -26.08 8.11
C ILE A 223 17.11 -27.41 8.47
N ALA A 224 15.79 -27.52 8.27
CA ALA A 224 15.02 -28.73 8.56
C ALA A 224 15.51 -29.93 7.74
N ARG A 225 15.91 -29.72 6.48
CA ARG A 225 16.45 -30.78 5.61
C ARG A 225 17.84 -31.23 5.99
N MET A 226 18.68 -30.32 6.47
CA MET A 226 20.04 -30.64 6.90
C MET A 226 20.09 -31.33 8.27
N GLN A 227 18.95 -31.58 8.90
CA GLN A 227 18.82 -32.16 10.25
C GLN A 227 19.66 -31.41 11.30
N TYR A 228 19.88 -30.11 11.11
CA TYR A 228 20.58 -29.30 12.10
C TYR A 228 19.69 -29.15 13.33
N ALA A 229 20.09 -29.79 14.44
CA ALA A 229 19.46 -29.59 15.73
C ALA A 229 20.04 -28.32 16.38
N VAL A 230 19.22 -27.28 16.50
CA VAL A 230 19.55 -26.11 17.33
C VAL A 230 19.20 -26.46 18.77
N ALA A 231 20.21 -26.82 19.56
CA ALA A 231 20.06 -27.02 20.99
C ALA A 231 20.62 -25.80 21.72
N LEU A 232 19.76 -25.08 22.44
CA LEU A 232 20.20 -24.17 23.48
C LEU A 232 20.65 -25.04 24.66
N VAL A 233 21.96 -25.27 24.76
CA VAL A 233 22.54 -25.97 25.91
C VAL A 233 22.94 -24.88 26.92
N PRO A 234 22.27 -24.78 28.09
CA PRO A 234 22.77 -23.93 29.16
C PRO A 234 24.13 -24.51 29.57
N SER A 235 25.21 -23.75 29.40
CA SER A 235 26.51 -24.12 29.95
C SER A 235 26.52 -23.84 31.45
N LEU A 236 25.75 -24.61 32.20
CA LEU A 236 25.84 -24.62 33.65
C LEU A 236 26.46 -25.97 34.04
N THR A 237 27.78 -25.96 34.25
CA THR A 237 28.44 -27.00 35.03
C THR A 237 27.96 -26.87 36.48
N VAL A 238 26.88 -27.56 36.81
CA VAL A 238 26.48 -27.81 38.20
C VAL A 238 26.66 -29.31 38.45
N PRO A 239 27.42 -29.73 39.47
CA PRO A 239 27.51 -31.13 39.85
C PRO A 239 26.13 -31.60 40.31
N ASP A 240 25.57 -32.59 39.63
CA ASP A 240 24.25 -33.13 39.94
C ASP A 240 24.35 -34.12 41.11
N THR A 241 23.84 -33.70 42.26
CA THR A 241 23.36 -34.58 43.32
C THR A 241 21.87 -34.33 43.47
N ARG A 242 21.01 -35.18 42.89
CA ARG A 242 20.16 -36.13 43.63
C ARG A 242 19.08 -36.76 42.75
N GLU A 243 18.72 -37.96 43.19
CA GLU A 243 17.80 -38.94 42.66
C GLU A 243 16.34 -38.49 42.49
N SER A 244 15.70 -39.17 41.52
CA SER A 244 14.31 -39.65 41.45
C SER A 244 13.17 -38.83 42.08
N THR A 245 12.18 -38.48 41.25
CA THR A 245 10.83 -39.05 41.40
C THR A 245 10.12 -39.06 40.05
N THR A 246 9.75 -40.25 39.59
CA THR A 246 8.78 -40.48 38.52
C THR A 246 7.40 -40.55 39.15
N GLU A 247 6.41 -39.90 38.54
CA GLU A 247 4.98 -40.27 38.45
C GLU A 247 4.03 -39.07 38.57
N GLN A 248 2.92 -39.21 37.85
CA GLN A 248 1.69 -38.41 37.89
C GLN A 248 1.68 -37.12 37.05
N LEU A 249 1.03 -37.20 35.88
CA LEU A 249 -0.24 -36.51 35.63
C LEU A 249 -0.74 -36.87 34.21
N HIS A 250 -1.52 -37.94 34.14
CA HIS A 250 -2.42 -38.20 33.01
C HIS A 250 -3.87 -38.06 33.49
N ALA A 251 -4.67 -37.47 32.60
CA ALA A 251 -6.12 -37.55 32.49
C ALA A 251 -6.96 -36.70 33.47
N GLU A 252 -7.24 -35.48 33.05
CA GLU A 252 -8.54 -34.86 33.34
C GLU A 252 -9.12 -34.29 32.05
N ARG A 253 -10.00 -35.08 31.41
CA ARG A 253 -10.81 -34.69 30.25
C ARG A 253 -12.23 -34.45 30.76
N ALA A 254 -12.50 -33.25 31.22
CA ALA A 254 -13.85 -32.81 31.56
C ALA A 254 -14.62 -32.46 30.28
N GLN A 255 -15.75 -33.12 30.09
CA GLN A 255 -16.79 -32.75 29.14
C GLN A 255 -17.57 -31.56 29.72
N THR A 256 -17.84 -30.53 28.91
CA THR A 256 -18.85 -29.51 29.19
C THR A 256 -19.93 -29.52 28.09
N PRO A 257 -21.22 -29.46 28.45
CA PRO A 257 -22.32 -29.53 27.49
C PRO A 257 -22.74 -28.16 26.95
N GLY A 258 -23.30 -28.19 25.74
CA GLY A 258 -24.44 -27.36 25.30
C GLY A 258 -24.39 -25.85 25.54
N GLY A 259 -23.85 -25.13 24.56
CA GLY A 259 -24.14 -23.71 24.34
C GLY A 259 -23.80 -23.38 22.90
N GLN A 260 -24.68 -22.70 22.17
CA GLN A 260 -24.43 -22.27 20.79
C GLN A 260 -23.15 -21.44 20.77
N SER A 261 -22.05 -22.09 20.36
CA SER A 261 -20.72 -21.55 20.47
C SER A 261 -20.30 -21.03 19.11
N MET A 262 -19.86 -19.78 19.12
CA MET A 262 -19.18 -19.14 18.01
C MET A 262 -18.09 -20.09 17.47
N PRO A 263 -17.88 -20.19 16.14
CA PRO A 263 -16.96 -21.14 15.54
C PRO A 263 -15.57 -21.12 16.22
N ARG A 264 -14.95 -22.28 16.46
CA ARG A 264 -13.67 -22.41 17.20
C ARG A 264 -12.50 -21.58 16.62
N TRP A 265 -12.57 -21.16 15.36
CA TRP A 265 -11.57 -20.26 14.77
C TRP A 265 -11.74 -18.81 15.27
N LEU A 266 -12.97 -18.36 15.57
CA LEU A 266 -13.30 -17.05 16.16
C LEU A 266 -12.93 -16.91 17.64
N GLN A 267 -12.61 -18.01 18.33
CA GLN A 267 -12.22 -18.00 19.75
C GLN A 267 -10.73 -17.71 19.98
N ARG A 268 -9.95 -17.54 18.90
CA ARG A 268 -8.54 -17.16 19.01
C ARG A 268 -8.47 -15.63 19.18
N PRO A 269 -7.80 -15.10 20.21
CA PRO A 269 -7.70 -13.65 20.43
C PRO A 269 -7.17 -12.91 19.20
N VAL A 270 -6.27 -13.55 18.43
CA VAL A 270 -5.77 -13.05 17.14
C VAL A 270 -6.88 -12.84 16.10
N VAL A 271 -7.85 -13.74 16.00
CA VAL A 271 -8.94 -13.62 15.02
C VAL A 271 -9.89 -12.48 15.40
N ILE A 272 -10.15 -12.31 16.70
CA ILE A 272 -10.96 -11.19 17.21
C ILE A 272 -10.27 -9.86 16.90
N ILE A 273 -8.97 -9.75 17.16
CA ILE A 273 -8.17 -8.55 16.84
C ILE A 273 -8.23 -8.26 15.33
N VAL A 274 -8.00 -9.25 14.48
CA VAL A 274 -8.09 -9.09 13.01
C VAL A 274 -9.47 -8.61 12.58
N LEU A 275 -10.54 -9.21 13.11
CA LEU A 275 -11.91 -8.79 12.79
C LEU A 275 -12.21 -7.36 13.25
N LEU A 276 -11.76 -6.98 14.45
CA LEU A 276 -11.91 -5.61 14.95
C LEU A 276 -11.19 -4.62 14.05
N ILE A 277 -9.99 -4.97 13.58
CA ILE A 277 -9.25 -4.09 12.67
C ILE A 277 -9.95 -4.00 11.31
N VAL A 278 -10.43 -5.11 10.74
CA VAL A 278 -11.18 -5.09 9.47
C VAL A 278 -12.43 -4.21 9.59
N VAL A 279 -13.18 -4.34 10.69
CA VAL A 279 -14.36 -3.51 10.95
C VAL A 279 -13.98 -2.03 11.13
N ALA A 280 -12.91 -1.75 11.88
CA ALA A 280 -12.41 -0.39 12.07
C ALA A 280 -12.02 0.24 10.73
N ASN A 281 -11.30 -0.49 9.87
CA ASN A 281 -10.93 -0.04 8.52
C ASN A 281 -12.15 0.19 7.63
N ALA A 282 -13.12 -0.73 7.63
CA ALA A 282 -14.35 -0.54 6.87
C ALA A 282 -15.12 0.71 7.32
N ALA A 283 -15.19 0.95 8.64
CA ALA A 283 -15.79 2.16 9.19
C ALA A 283 -15.01 3.42 8.79
N LEU A 284 -13.68 3.35 8.81
CA LEU A 284 -12.78 4.45 8.44
C LEU A 284 -12.95 4.83 6.95
N VAL A 285 -12.95 3.84 6.06
CA VAL A 285 -13.19 4.03 4.61
C VAL A 285 -14.60 4.56 4.37
N THR A 286 -15.61 4.05 5.08
CA THR A 286 -16.98 4.56 4.93
C THR A 286 -17.06 6.03 5.36
N TRP A 287 -16.44 6.37 6.49
CA TRP A 287 -16.35 7.75 6.96
C TRP A 287 -15.60 8.66 5.97
N ALA A 288 -14.47 8.19 5.42
CA ALA A 288 -13.70 8.88 4.38
C ALA A 288 -14.56 9.26 3.17
N LEU A 289 -15.29 8.27 2.63
CA LEU A 289 -16.18 8.47 1.48
C LEU A 289 -17.31 9.46 1.79
N THR A 290 -17.84 9.46 3.03
CA THR A 290 -18.85 10.44 3.44
C THR A 290 -18.30 11.87 3.53
N GLN A 291 -17.05 12.04 3.98
CA GLN A 291 -16.42 13.35 4.07
C GLN A 291 -16.13 13.92 2.68
N GLN A 292 -15.63 13.10 1.76
CA GLN A 292 -15.38 13.49 0.37
C GLN A 292 -16.69 13.89 -0.34
N ALA A 293 -17.76 13.11 -0.16
CA ALA A 293 -19.08 13.47 -0.68
C ALA A 293 -19.60 14.80 -0.09
N GLY A 294 -19.35 15.05 1.20
CA GLY A 294 -19.69 16.31 1.86
C GLY A 294 -18.91 17.51 1.33
N GLN A 295 -17.60 17.37 1.08
CA GLN A 295 -16.77 18.42 0.49
C GLN A 295 -17.19 18.75 -0.94
N VAL A 296 -17.40 17.73 -1.78
CA VAL A 296 -17.88 17.92 -3.16
C VAL A 296 -19.26 18.60 -3.16
N ALA A 297 -20.16 18.20 -2.26
CA ALA A 297 -21.46 18.86 -2.12
C ALA A 297 -21.33 20.33 -1.68
N ALA A 298 -20.39 20.66 -0.80
CA ALA A 298 -20.15 22.03 -0.34
C ALA A 298 -19.54 22.92 -1.43
N ILE A 299 -18.57 22.41 -2.20
CA ILE A 299 -17.97 23.09 -3.36
C ILE A 299 -19.05 23.36 -4.41
N ASN A 300 -19.86 22.34 -4.74
CA ASN A 300 -20.98 22.49 -5.66
C ASN A 300 -21.99 23.54 -5.18
N GLN A 301 -22.31 23.57 -3.88
CA GLN A 301 -23.22 24.57 -3.34
C GLN A 301 -22.65 26.00 -3.41
N ALA A 302 -21.36 26.19 -3.12
CA ALA A 302 -20.71 27.50 -3.24
C ALA A 302 -20.71 28.03 -4.68
N ILE A 303 -20.44 27.15 -5.66
CA ILE A 303 -20.53 27.46 -7.09
C ILE A 303 -21.97 27.81 -7.47
N ILE A 304 -22.96 27.02 -7.03
CA ILE A 304 -24.38 27.26 -7.28
C ILE A 304 -24.82 28.61 -6.70
N ASP A 305 -24.42 28.94 -5.47
CA ASP A 305 -24.79 30.19 -4.81
C ASP A 305 -24.19 31.41 -5.54
N GLN A 306 -22.94 31.29 -6.00
CA GLN A 306 -22.30 32.34 -6.82
C GLN A 306 -22.96 32.49 -8.19
N LEU A 307 -23.37 31.38 -8.83
CA LEU A 307 -24.09 31.40 -10.11
C LEU A 307 -25.48 32.01 -9.98
N ARG A 308 -26.23 31.68 -8.92
CA ARG A 308 -27.54 32.27 -8.63
C ARG A 308 -27.46 33.77 -8.38
N ALA A 309 -26.33 34.28 -7.88
CA ALA A 309 -26.12 35.72 -7.73
C ALA A 309 -26.08 36.48 -9.07
N PHE A 310 -25.90 35.77 -10.19
CA PHE A 310 -25.93 36.34 -11.55
C PHE A 310 -27.32 36.27 -12.22
N ASP A 311 -28.39 36.01 -11.48
CA ASP A 311 -29.75 35.83 -12.01
C ASP A 311 -29.88 34.71 -13.05
N VAL A 312 -29.04 33.68 -12.87
CA VAL A 312 -29.00 32.49 -13.73
C VAL A 312 -29.82 31.38 -13.09
N GLN A 313 -30.69 30.73 -13.87
CA GLN A 313 -31.37 29.53 -13.42
C GLN A 313 -30.37 28.37 -13.43
N VAL A 314 -30.10 27.84 -12.23
CA VAL A 314 -29.19 26.70 -12.04
C VAL A 314 -30.02 25.45 -11.75
N MET A 315 -29.88 24.44 -12.61
CA MET A 315 -30.62 23.19 -12.48
C MET A 315 -29.68 21.97 -12.54
N PRO A 316 -29.66 21.11 -11.52
CA PRO A 316 -28.95 19.84 -11.60
C PRO A 316 -29.64 18.92 -12.61
N LEU A 317 -28.84 18.19 -13.39
CA LEU A 317 -29.28 17.16 -14.32
C LEU A 317 -29.00 15.77 -13.74
N ASP A 318 -29.88 14.83 -14.04
CA ASP A 318 -29.72 13.44 -13.63
C ASP A 318 -28.64 12.75 -14.49
N GLY A 319 -27.43 12.67 -13.94
CA GLY A 319 -26.27 12.01 -14.55
C GLY A 319 -25.54 12.83 -15.63
N HIS A 320 -24.69 12.15 -16.40
CA HIS A 320 -23.86 12.78 -17.42
C HIS A 320 -24.68 13.27 -18.61
N PHE A 321 -24.46 14.51 -19.02
CA PHE A 321 -25.09 15.08 -20.20
C PHE A 321 -24.34 14.64 -21.47
N GLY A 322 -25.03 13.88 -22.31
CA GLY A 322 -24.49 13.39 -23.56
C GLY A 322 -25.54 12.67 -24.40
N MET A 323 -25.13 12.18 -25.58
CA MET A 323 -26.03 11.51 -26.54
C MET A 323 -26.80 10.32 -25.92
N GLU A 324 -26.17 9.62 -24.98
CA GLU A 324 -26.70 8.37 -24.41
C GLU A 324 -27.70 8.60 -23.27
N ASN A 325 -27.72 9.79 -22.66
CA ASN A 325 -28.58 10.09 -21.50
C ASN A 325 -29.82 10.90 -21.92
N LEU A 326 -30.88 10.19 -22.32
CA LEU A 326 -32.14 10.80 -22.74
C LEU A 326 -32.79 11.70 -21.67
N PRO A 327 -32.89 11.32 -20.38
CA PRO A 327 -33.44 12.19 -19.34
C PRO A 327 -32.74 13.56 -19.23
N SER A 328 -31.40 13.57 -19.23
CA SER A 328 -30.64 14.83 -19.17
C SER A 328 -30.88 15.73 -20.38
N ARG A 329 -31.06 15.13 -21.57
CA ARG A 329 -31.35 15.86 -22.81
C ARG A 329 -32.78 16.38 -22.87
N GLN A 330 -33.76 15.67 -22.31
CA GLN A 330 -35.14 16.15 -22.19
C GLN A 330 -35.23 17.37 -21.28
N LYS A 331 -34.55 17.33 -20.14
CA LYS A 331 -34.45 18.47 -19.21
C LYS A 331 -33.79 19.69 -19.87
N ALA A 332 -32.73 19.46 -20.64
CA ALA A 332 -32.08 20.52 -21.41
C ALA A 332 -33.00 21.10 -22.49
N ALA A 333 -33.86 20.28 -23.11
CA ALA A 333 -34.85 20.73 -24.07
C ALA A 333 -35.92 21.63 -23.43
N GLU A 334 -36.35 21.31 -22.20
CA GLU A 334 -37.27 22.15 -21.42
C GLU A 334 -36.65 23.52 -21.15
N LEU A 335 -35.39 23.56 -20.68
CA LEU A 335 -34.69 24.82 -20.43
C LEU A 335 -34.50 25.65 -21.70
N LEU A 336 -34.18 25.02 -22.83
CA LEU A 336 -34.05 25.70 -24.13
C LEU A 336 -35.37 26.21 -24.72
N ALA A 337 -36.51 25.75 -24.19
CA ALA A 337 -37.83 26.25 -24.57
C ALA A 337 -38.23 27.48 -23.75
N GLU A 338 -37.67 27.63 -22.55
CA GLU A 338 -37.94 28.75 -21.64
C GLU A 338 -36.87 29.86 -21.73
N HIS A 339 -35.65 29.54 -22.13
CA HIS A 339 -34.50 30.46 -22.15
C HIS A 339 -33.75 30.43 -23.49
N ASP A 340 -33.23 31.58 -23.90
CA ASP A 340 -32.47 31.72 -25.15
C ASP A 340 -31.08 31.05 -25.08
N GLU A 341 -30.41 31.15 -23.93
CA GLU A 341 -29.08 30.60 -23.69
C GLU A 341 -29.10 29.55 -22.58
N VAL A 342 -28.52 28.38 -22.90
CA VAL A 342 -28.32 27.28 -21.96
C VAL A 342 -26.88 26.77 -22.09
N MET A 343 -26.16 26.71 -20.97
CA MET A 343 -24.85 26.07 -20.88
C MET A 343 -24.94 24.87 -19.93
N ILE A 344 -24.20 23.80 -20.22
CA ILE A 344 -24.15 22.63 -19.34
C ILE A 344 -22.70 22.36 -18.95
N VAL A 345 -22.47 22.24 -17.64
CA VAL A 345 -21.20 21.78 -17.08
C VAL A 345 -21.36 20.33 -16.68
N THR A 346 -20.42 19.48 -17.05
CA THR A 346 -20.34 18.10 -16.55
C THR A 346 -18.98 17.87 -15.90
N TRP A 347 -18.99 17.20 -14.74
CA TRP A 347 -17.78 16.90 -13.98
C TRP A 347 -17.37 15.45 -14.23
N ALA A 348 -16.11 15.25 -14.61
CA ALA A 348 -15.59 13.92 -14.87
C ALA A 348 -15.48 13.06 -13.59
N SER A 349 -15.36 13.71 -12.42
CA SER A 349 -15.17 13.06 -11.12
C SER A 349 -16.45 12.46 -10.54
N THR A 350 -17.62 13.03 -10.85
CA THR A 350 -18.90 12.66 -10.24
C THR A 350 -19.93 12.14 -11.23
N ASP A 351 -19.65 12.21 -12.52
CA ASP A 351 -20.60 11.92 -13.60
C ASP A 351 -21.89 12.76 -13.52
N ALA A 352 -21.85 13.86 -12.76
CA ALA A 352 -22.96 14.78 -12.60
C ALA A 352 -22.91 15.87 -13.67
N SER A 353 -24.07 16.45 -13.97
CA SER A 353 -24.15 17.62 -14.85
C SER A 353 -25.07 18.69 -14.26
N MET A 354 -24.77 19.94 -14.60
CA MET A 354 -25.52 21.11 -14.16
C MET A 354 -25.81 21.99 -15.36
N ALA A 355 -27.08 22.31 -15.55
CA ALA A 355 -27.53 23.26 -16.56
C ALA A 355 -27.64 24.66 -15.95
N LEU A 356 -27.21 25.63 -16.74
CA LEU A 356 -27.26 27.06 -16.49
C LEU A 356 -28.09 27.68 -17.61
N ALA A 357 -29.22 28.31 -17.26
CA ALA A 357 -30.14 28.87 -18.24
C ALA A 357 -30.43 30.35 -17.91
N ALA A 358 -30.42 31.17 -18.95
CA ALA A 358 -30.83 32.58 -18.90
C ALA A 358 -31.17 33.08 -20.31
N ASP A 359 -31.94 34.16 -20.41
CA ASP A 359 -32.20 34.84 -21.69
C ASP A 359 -30.93 35.50 -22.28
N ALA A 360 -29.99 35.89 -21.41
CA ALA A 360 -28.68 36.39 -21.81
C ALA A 360 -27.65 35.99 -20.75
N MET A 361 -26.69 35.13 -21.10
CA MET A 361 -25.72 34.64 -20.14
C MET A 361 -24.76 35.78 -19.73
N PRO A 362 -24.61 36.07 -18.43
CA PRO A 362 -23.80 37.19 -17.95
C PRO A 362 -22.29 36.91 -17.99
N PHE A 363 -21.90 35.70 -18.36
CA PHE A 363 -20.52 35.25 -18.46
C PHE A 363 -20.31 34.35 -19.67
N ASP A 364 -19.09 34.34 -20.20
CA ASP A 364 -18.71 33.43 -21.26
C ASP A 364 -18.10 32.11 -20.70
N ARG A 365 -17.80 31.18 -21.61
CA ARG A 365 -17.18 29.90 -21.27
C ARG A 365 -15.86 30.05 -20.52
N ASN A 366 -15.05 31.06 -20.82
CA ASN A 366 -13.74 31.24 -20.20
C ASN A 366 -13.89 31.74 -18.77
N GLN A 367 -14.83 32.66 -18.52
CA GLN A 367 -15.15 33.14 -17.18
C GLN A 367 -15.74 32.03 -16.31
N LEU A 368 -16.62 31.20 -16.87
CA LEU A 368 -17.12 30.00 -16.18
C LEU A 368 -15.99 29.01 -15.86
N THR A 369 -15.07 28.78 -16.81
CA THR A 369 -13.88 27.95 -16.61
C THR A 369 -13.02 28.46 -15.46
N GLN A 370 -12.73 29.77 -15.43
CA GLN A 370 -11.92 30.38 -14.37
C GLN A 370 -12.62 30.28 -13.01
N MET A 371 -13.93 30.46 -12.95
CA MET A 371 -14.70 30.33 -11.71
C MET A 371 -14.67 28.90 -11.17
N LEU A 372 -14.87 27.90 -12.03
CA LEU A 372 -14.76 26.48 -11.65
C LEU A 372 -13.35 26.15 -11.12
N GLN A 373 -12.31 26.59 -11.84
CA GLN A 373 -10.92 26.39 -11.43
C GLN A 373 -10.58 27.11 -10.11
N ALA A 374 -11.13 28.31 -9.87
CA ALA A 374 -10.93 29.04 -8.62
C ALA A 374 -11.54 28.32 -7.41
N HIS A 375 -12.54 27.46 -7.63
CA HIS A 375 -13.15 26.59 -6.60
C HIS A 375 -12.54 25.17 -6.57
N GLY A 376 -11.41 24.95 -7.25
CA GLY A 376 -10.66 23.70 -7.21
C GLY A 376 -11.09 22.64 -8.23
N GLU A 377 -12.06 22.93 -9.09
CA GLU A 377 -12.47 22.01 -10.16
C GLU A 377 -11.48 22.05 -11.33
N THR A 378 -10.90 20.91 -11.67
CA THR A 378 -9.89 20.81 -12.74
C THR A 378 -10.29 19.88 -13.88
N GLN A 379 -11.31 19.03 -13.68
CA GLN A 379 -11.76 18.05 -14.65
C GLN A 379 -13.26 18.20 -14.95
N PHE A 380 -13.57 19.04 -15.94
CA PHE A 380 -14.93 19.30 -16.36
C PHE A 380 -15.01 19.55 -17.87
N VAL A 381 -16.20 19.36 -18.43
CA VAL A 381 -16.53 19.72 -19.81
C VAL A 381 -17.69 20.71 -19.78
N ILE A 382 -17.57 21.79 -20.56
CA ILE A 382 -18.62 22.79 -20.72
C ILE A 382 -19.17 22.67 -22.14
N PHE A 383 -20.47 22.43 -22.23
CA PHE A 383 -21.26 22.53 -23.45
C PHE A 383 -21.87 23.93 -23.53
N ASP A 384 -21.52 24.67 -24.58
CA ASP A 384 -22.18 25.93 -24.89
C ASP A 384 -23.56 25.69 -25.51
N THR A 385 -24.33 26.76 -25.69
CA THR A 385 -25.71 26.65 -26.19
C THR A 385 -25.82 25.97 -27.54
N LEU A 386 -24.83 26.14 -28.43
CA LEU A 386 -24.83 25.47 -29.73
C LEU A 386 -24.61 23.97 -29.57
N ALA A 387 -23.66 23.56 -28.72
CA ALA A 387 -23.41 22.16 -28.41
C ALA A 387 -24.61 21.51 -27.69
N VAL A 388 -25.25 22.21 -26.75
CA VAL A 388 -26.45 21.73 -26.07
C VAL A 388 -27.59 21.53 -27.09
N ARG A 389 -27.86 22.52 -27.96
CA ARG A 389 -28.88 22.39 -29.03
C ARG A 389 -28.59 21.23 -29.97
N ALA A 390 -27.34 21.02 -30.35
CA ALA A 390 -26.95 19.91 -31.22
C ALA A 390 -27.15 18.54 -30.57
N LEU A 391 -26.89 18.42 -29.26
CA LEU A 391 -27.06 17.17 -28.50
C LEU A 391 -28.53 16.88 -28.19
N VAL A 392 -29.31 17.93 -27.90
CA VAL A 392 -30.77 17.83 -27.70
C VAL A 392 -31.46 17.41 -29.01
N GLY A 393 -31.06 17.98 -30.15
CA GLY A 393 -31.63 17.64 -31.46
C GLY A 393 -33.13 18.00 -31.54
N ASP A 394 -33.95 17.08 -32.07
CA ASP A 394 -35.40 17.28 -32.28
C ASP A 394 -36.26 16.93 -31.05
N LEU A 395 -35.67 16.83 -29.87
CA LEU A 395 -36.42 16.56 -28.64
C LEU A 395 -37.30 17.75 -28.28
N HIS A 396 -38.57 17.49 -27.99
CA HIS A 396 -39.52 18.48 -27.51
C HIS A 396 -39.65 18.43 -25.98
N PRO A 397 -39.97 19.56 -25.31
CA PRO A 397 -40.29 19.58 -23.89
C PRO A 397 -41.39 18.57 -23.57
N LEU A 398 -41.27 17.89 -22.44
CA LEU A 398 -42.37 17.05 -21.96
C LEU A 398 -43.55 17.95 -21.59
N PRO A 399 -44.81 17.54 -21.88
CA PRO A 399 -45.97 18.29 -21.43
C PRO A 399 -45.97 18.36 -19.89
N PRO A 400 -46.40 19.49 -19.30
CA PRO A 400 -46.45 19.62 -17.84
C PRO A 400 -47.40 18.55 -17.27
N ASP A 401 -46.92 17.80 -16.27
CA ASP A 401 -47.68 16.83 -15.49
C ASP A 401 -48.76 17.48 -14.60
#